data_AF-A0A7W4W5P7-F1
#
_entry.id   AF-A0A7W4W5P7-F1
#
_cell.length_a   1.000
_cell.length_b   1.000
_cell.length_c   1.000
_cell.angle_alpha   90.00
_cell.angle_beta   90.00
_cell.angle_gamma   90.00
#
_symmetry.space_group_name_H-M   'P 1'
#
loop_
_entity.id
_entity.type
_entity.pdbx_description
1 polymer ?
#
loop_
_entity_poly.entity_id
_entity_poly.type
_entity_poly.pdbx_seq_one_letter_code
_entity_poly.pdbx_strand_id
1 'polypeptide(L)'
;MGYDFKSWHVALGVLDKPDQYDQVILMNDSVFGPLYSMDRIFGWLDESGLDCAGLSSSMQLGYHLQSYFLCFSSRLIKDGVLARFLSSVVQEDCKSSIVRKYEVGLSHMLLAEHWRIGAYYDVKELRGWQRLLAVFRNGKNKGRGYFQLSKRALRGDVGNPSLSHWRSLIESGVPFVKVQLLRDNPLGMNLGRIHRYLERFPVYDDIQDYLK
;
A
#
# COMPACT_ATOMS: atom_id res chain seq x y z
N MET A 1 -17.88 -7.75 4.90
CA MET A 1 -17.22 -6.76 5.79
C MET A 1 -16.67 -5.64 4.93
N GLY A 2 -17.31 -4.47 4.96
CA GLY A 2 -16.99 -3.29 4.18
C GLY A 2 -17.16 -2.01 5.01
N TYR A 3 -16.82 -2.09 6.30
CA TYR A 3 -17.04 -1.02 7.27
C TYR A 3 -16.10 0.18 7.08
N ASP A 4 -14.86 -0.04 6.62
CA ASP A 4 -13.85 1.00 6.36
C ASP A 4 -14.37 2.14 5.47
N PHE A 5 -15.12 1.81 4.42
CA PHE A 5 -15.51 2.77 3.39
C PHE A 5 -16.68 3.68 3.80
N LYS A 6 -17.55 3.21 4.70
CA LYS A 6 -18.56 4.08 5.35
C LYS A 6 -17.89 5.10 6.27
N SER A 7 -16.82 4.70 6.97
CA SER A 7 -16.05 5.60 7.82
C SER A 7 -15.45 6.75 7.02
N TRP A 8 -15.04 6.52 5.76
CA TRP A 8 -14.54 7.57 4.87
C TRP A 8 -15.61 8.56 4.39
N HIS A 9 -16.83 8.09 4.13
CA HIS A 9 -17.94 9.01 3.83
C HIS A 9 -18.31 9.86 5.05
N VAL A 10 -18.29 9.27 6.26
CA VAL A 10 -18.44 10.01 7.51
C VAL A 10 -17.27 10.97 7.75
N ALA A 11 -16.05 10.59 7.35
CA ALA A 11 -14.85 11.42 7.51
C ALA A 11 -14.96 12.75 6.75
N LEU A 12 -15.69 12.82 5.63
CA LEU A 12 -15.98 14.10 4.97
C LEU A 12 -16.78 15.06 5.85
N GLY A 13 -17.71 14.55 6.65
CA GLY A 13 -18.50 15.36 7.58
C GLY A 13 -17.69 15.79 8.82
N VAL A 14 -16.66 15.04 9.18
CA VAL A 14 -15.75 15.36 10.30
C VAL A 14 -14.63 16.31 9.88
N LEU A 15 -14.14 16.16 8.65
CA LEU A 15 -13.22 17.08 8.01
C LEU A 15 -14.02 18.31 7.55
N ASP A 16 -14.38 19.18 8.50
CA ASP A 16 -15.14 20.41 8.23
C ASP A 16 -14.42 21.30 7.19
N LYS A 17 -13.07 21.26 7.14
CA LYS A 17 -12.21 22.06 6.25
C LYS A 17 -10.92 21.31 5.84
N PRO A 18 -11.00 20.30 4.96
CA PRO A 18 -9.83 19.49 4.58
C PRO A 18 -8.77 20.31 3.82
N ASP A 19 -9.20 21.39 3.16
CA ASP A 19 -8.37 22.33 2.40
C ASP A 19 -7.42 23.18 3.26
N GLN A 20 -7.61 23.18 4.59
CA GLN A 20 -6.71 23.83 5.55
C GLN A 20 -5.48 23.00 5.92
N TYR A 21 -5.45 21.71 5.58
CA TYR A 21 -4.33 20.84 5.87
C TYR A 21 -3.33 20.81 4.71
N ASP A 22 -2.04 20.67 5.05
CA ASP A 22 -0.97 20.50 4.07
C ASP A 22 -1.03 19.13 3.40
N GLN A 23 -1.48 18.13 4.15
CA GLN A 23 -1.69 16.75 3.69
C GLN A 23 -2.85 16.11 4.46
N VAL A 24 -3.57 15.20 3.81
CA VAL A 24 -4.58 14.34 4.44
C VAL A 24 -4.25 12.89 4.14
N ILE A 25 -4.12 12.07 5.18
CA ILE A 25 -3.88 10.64 5.07
C ILE A 25 -5.17 9.88 5.33
N LEU A 26 -5.59 9.08 4.35
CA LEU A 26 -6.62 8.07 4.51
C LEU A 26 -5.97 6.73 4.80
N MET A 27 -6.34 6.11 5.92
CA MET A 27 -5.83 4.81 6.35
C MET A 27 -6.99 3.89 6.74
N ASN A 28 -6.87 2.62 6.38
CA ASN A 28 -7.90 1.59 6.60
C ASN A 28 -7.51 0.59 7.70
N ASP A 29 -8.49 -0.07 8.30
CA ASP A 29 -8.29 -1.11 9.32
C ASP A 29 -7.76 -2.45 8.77
N SER A 30 -7.62 -2.56 7.45
CA SER A 30 -7.13 -3.76 6.76
C SER A 30 -5.66 -4.15 7.04
N VAL A 31 -4.96 -3.41 7.91
CA VAL A 31 -3.56 -3.64 8.29
C VAL A 31 -3.36 -3.57 9.80
N PHE A 32 -2.40 -4.33 10.31
CA PHE A 32 -1.86 -4.17 11.65
C PHE A 32 -0.60 -3.33 11.65
N GLY A 33 -0.44 -2.52 12.69
CA GLY A 33 0.74 -1.71 12.96
C GLY A 33 0.38 -0.41 13.69
N PRO A 34 1.31 0.55 13.73
CA PRO A 34 2.64 0.48 13.13
C PRO A 34 3.57 -0.51 13.88
N LEU A 35 4.35 -1.30 13.14
CA LEU A 35 5.34 -2.25 13.69
C LEU A 35 6.57 -1.53 14.28
N TYR A 36 6.84 -0.32 13.82
CA TYR A 36 7.91 0.58 14.25
C TYR A 36 7.57 2.02 13.81
N SER A 37 8.37 3.01 14.23
CA SER A 37 8.08 4.44 13.98
C SER A 37 7.78 4.78 12.52
N MET A 38 6.82 5.69 12.31
CA MET A 38 6.44 6.21 10.99
C MET A 38 7.27 7.41 10.55
N ASP A 39 8.23 7.90 11.34
CA ASP A 39 9.02 9.11 11.04
C ASP A 39 9.64 9.08 9.64
N ARG A 40 10.15 7.92 9.22
CA ARG A 40 10.73 7.73 7.88
C ARG A 40 9.70 7.84 6.77
N ILE A 41 8.47 7.40 7.01
CA ILE A 41 7.36 7.52 6.06
C ILE A 41 6.94 8.98 5.97
N PHE A 42 6.80 9.68 7.08
CA PHE A 42 6.43 11.10 7.08
C PHE A 42 7.50 11.96 6.40
N GLY A 43 8.79 11.77 6.74
CA GLY A 43 9.88 12.46 6.04
C GLY A 43 9.89 12.17 4.53
N TRP A 44 9.63 10.93 4.12
CA TRP A 44 9.46 10.62 2.69
C TRP A 44 8.27 11.33 2.06
N LEU A 45 7.11 11.38 2.72
CA LEU A 45 5.93 12.07 2.19
C LEU A 45 6.24 13.55 1.92
N ASP A 46 6.88 14.22 2.88
CA ASP A 46 7.26 15.63 2.80
C ASP A 46 8.27 15.91 1.67
N GLU A 47 9.21 14.99 1.44
CA GLU A 47 10.27 15.14 0.42
C GLU A 47 9.87 14.64 -0.97
N SER A 48 8.87 13.77 -1.08
CA SER A 48 8.55 13.04 -2.32
C SER A 48 8.09 13.95 -3.47
N GLY A 49 7.50 15.10 -3.15
CA GLY A 49 6.85 15.98 -4.12
C GLY A 49 5.67 15.33 -4.85
N LEU A 50 5.11 14.23 -4.33
CA LEU A 50 3.93 13.57 -4.91
C LEU A 50 2.65 14.32 -4.54
N ASP A 51 1.70 14.35 -5.47
CA ASP A 51 0.37 14.91 -5.22
C ASP A 51 -0.55 13.87 -4.55
N CYS A 52 -0.35 12.58 -4.85
CA CYS A 52 -0.97 11.46 -4.12
C CYS A 52 0.03 10.32 -3.91
N ALA A 53 0.17 9.84 -2.67
CA ALA A 53 1.17 8.85 -2.30
C ALA A 53 0.57 7.65 -1.57
N GLY A 54 1.03 6.44 -1.89
CA GLY A 54 0.68 5.21 -1.17
C GLY A 54 1.90 4.54 -0.54
N LEU A 55 1.70 3.62 0.39
CA LEU A 55 2.84 2.86 0.95
C LEU A 55 3.32 1.75 0.01
N SER A 56 2.46 1.24 -0.86
CA SER A 56 2.81 0.23 -1.86
C SER A 56 1.94 0.35 -3.09
N SER A 57 2.52 0.08 -4.27
CA SER A 57 1.79 -0.02 -5.53
C SER A 57 1.52 -1.47 -5.92
N SER A 58 0.67 -1.70 -6.92
CA SER A 58 0.36 -3.00 -7.49
C SER A 58 0.19 -2.87 -9.01
N MET A 59 0.44 -3.96 -9.73
CA MET A 59 0.31 -4.05 -11.19
C MET A 59 -0.78 -5.04 -11.63
N GLN A 60 -1.49 -5.66 -10.69
CA GLN A 60 -2.40 -6.79 -10.96
C GLN A 60 -3.56 -6.43 -11.91
N LEU A 61 -3.98 -5.17 -11.97
CA LEU A 61 -5.09 -4.67 -12.79
C LEU A 61 -4.70 -3.38 -13.55
N GLY A 62 -3.42 -3.23 -13.87
CA GLY A 62 -2.82 -1.92 -14.21
C GLY A 62 -2.12 -1.31 -13.00
N TYR A 63 -1.34 -0.26 -13.22
CA TYR A 63 -0.63 0.40 -12.12
C TYR A 63 -1.60 1.13 -11.20
N HIS A 64 -1.56 0.81 -9.92
CA HIS A 64 -2.35 1.50 -8.91
C HIS A 64 -1.67 1.52 -7.54
N LEU A 65 -2.01 2.52 -6.73
CA LEU A 65 -1.69 2.58 -5.31
C LEU A 65 -2.65 1.69 -4.52
N GLN A 66 -2.16 1.04 -3.47
CA GLN A 66 -3.02 0.29 -2.55
C GLN A 66 -3.69 1.23 -1.55
N SER A 67 -4.98 1.06 -1.30
CA SER A 67 -5.81 2.07 -0.60
C SER A 67 -5.78 1.98 0.92
N TYR A 68 -4.98 1.08 1.50
CA TYR A 68 -4.87 1.02 2.97
C TYR A 68 -4.10 2.18 3.59
N PHE A 69 -3.37 2.91 2.75
CA PHE A 69 -2.71 4.14 3.12
C PHE A 69 -2.59 4.99 1.86
N LEU A 70 -3.28 6.13 1.84
CA LEU A 70 -3.23 7.13 0.77
C LEU A 70 -3.04 8.51 1.39
N CYS A 71 -1.99 9.20 1.00
CA CYS A 71 -1.74 10.59 1.37
C CYS A 71 -2.08 11.50 0.19
N PHE A 72 -2.87 12.54 0.44
CA PHE A 72 -3.30 13.55 -0.52
C PHE A 72 -2.63 14.87 -0.17
N SER A 73 -1.97 15.52 -1.13
CA SER A 73 -1.36 16.83 -0.92
C SER A 73 -2.40 17.94 -0.85
N SER A 74 -2.08 19.07 -0.21
CA SER A 74 -2.93 20.28 -0.16
C SER A 74 -3.41 20.71 -1.53
N ARG A 75 -2.57 20.59 -2.57
CA ARG A 75 -2.93 20.95 -3.95
C ARG A 75 -4.07 20.08 -4.48
N LEU A 76 -3.99 18.79 -4.25
CA LEU A 76 -4.97 17.80 -4.71
C LEU A 76 -6.27 17.87 -3.89
N ILE A 77 -6.15 18.23 -2.61
CA ILE A 77 -7.30 18.51 -1.73
C ILE A 77 -8.05 19.76 -2.20
N LYS A 78 -7.33 20.86 -2.46
CA LYS A 78 -7.91 22.14 -2.93
C LYS A 78 -8.55 22.04 -4.31
N ASP A 79 -8.06 21.14 -5.16
CA ASP A 79 -8.70 20.81 -6.44
C ASP A 79 -10.03 20.04 -6.25
N GLY A 80 -10.33 19.62 -5.02
CA GLY A 80 -11.55 18.89 -4.69
C GLY A 80 -11.49 17.40 -5.03
N VAL A 81 -10.32 16.88 -5.43
CA VAL A 81 -10.16 15.46 -5.77
C VAL A 81 -10.46 14.57 -4.55
N LEU A 82 -9.98 14.94 -3.36
CA LEU A 82 -10.28 14.20 -2.13
C LEU A 82 -11.80 14.14 -1.87
N ALA A 83 -12.49 15.27 -2.02
CA ALA A 83 -13.94 15.34 -1.84
C ALA A 83 -14.71 14.49 -2.87
N ARG A 84 -14.32 14.57 -4.15
CA ARG A 84 -14.86 13.73 -5.23
C ARG A 84 -14.63 12.25 -4.94
N PHE A 85 -13.42 11.89 -4.52
CA PHE A 85 -13.06 10.51 -4.18
C PHE A 85 -13.94 9.99 -3.05
N LEU A 86 -13.95 10.66 -1.89
CA LEU A 86 -14.73 10.25 -0.73
C LEU A 86 -16.25 10.23 -0.99
N SER A 87 -16.76 11.11 -1.86
CA SER A 87 -18.17 11.09 -2.29
C SER A 87 -18.49 9.93 -3.24
N SER A 88 -17.50 9.43 -3.99
CA SER A 88 -17.67 8.29 -4.89
C SER A 88 -17.61 6.93 -4.18
N VAL A 89 -17.20 6.93 -2.91
CA VAL A 89 -17.13 5.74 -2.06
C VAL A 89 -18.54 5.31 -1.67
N VAL A 90 -19.05 4.32 -2.39
CA VAL A 90 -20.33 3.62 -2.11
C VAL A 90 -20.01 2.26 -1.49
N GLN A 91 -20.89 1.78 -0.61
CA GLN A 91 -20.78 0.43 -0.06
C GLN A 91 -20.90 -0.60 -1.19
N GLU A 92 -19.82 -1.35 -1.44
CA GLU A 92 -19.79 -2.42 -2.43
C GLU A 92 -19.77 -3.78 -1.71
N ASP A 93 -20.54 -4.74 -2.21
CA ASP A 93 -20.75 -6.04 -1.53
C ASP A 93 -19.55 -7.00 -1.68
N CYS A 94 -18.62 -6.72 -2.61
CA CYS A 94 -17.48 -7.60 -2.89
C CYS A 94 -16.12 -6.86 -2.95
N LYS A 95 -15.09 -7.49 -2.36
CA LYS A 95 -13.71 -6.97 -2.30
C LYS A 95 -13.12 -6.67 -3.68
N SER A 96 -13.48 -7.43 -4.72
CA SER A 96 -13.00 -7.22 -6.09
C SER A 96 -13.53 -5.92 -6.70
N SER A 97 -14.80 -5.59 -6.45
CA SER A 97 -15.38 -4.31 -6.87
C SER A 97 -14.72 -3.13 -6.15
N ILE A 98 -14.36 -3.31 -4.87
CA ILE A 98 -13.63 -2.31 -4.08
C ILE A 98 -12.26 -2.01 -4.68
N VAL A 99 -11.43 -3.04 -4.94
CA VAL A 99 -10.09 -2.84 -5.53
C VAL A 99 -10.18 -2.17 -6.90
N ARG A 100 -11.08 -2.66 -7.75
CA ARG A 100 -11.24 -2.16 -9.12
C ARG A 100 -11.73 -0.71 -9.15
N LYS A 101 -12.66 -0.33 -8.26
CA LYS A 101 -13.24 1.01 -8.24
C LYS A 101 -12.35 2.01 -7.49
N TYR A 102 -11.80 1.63 -6.34
CA TYR A 102 -11.15 2.57 -5.44
C TYR A 102 -9.63 2.60 -5.55
N GLU A 103 -8.96 1.46 -5.77
CA GLU A 103 -7.50 1.46 -5.95
C GLU A 103 -7.15 1.81 -7.40
N VAL A 104 -7.72 1.05 -8.34
CA VAL A 104 -7.45 1.21 -9.77
C VAL A 104 -8.10 2.47 -10.33
N GLY A 105 -9.38 2.72 -10.00
CA GLY A 105 -10.10 3.89 -10.50
C GLY A 105 -9.48 5.22 -10.07
N LEU A 106 -9.14 5.38 -8.79
CA LEU A 106 -8.45 6.58 -8.29
C LEU A 106 -7.12 6.78 -9.00
N SER A 107 -6.26 5.76 -9.01
CA SER A 107 -4.92 5.87 -9.60
C SER A 107 -4.97 6.19 -11.09
N HIS A 108 -5.89 5.59 -11.84
CA HIS A 108 -6.06 5.87 -13.27
C HIS A 108 -6.60 7.27 -13.54
N MET A 109 -7.58 7.73 -12.76
CA MET A 109 -8.10 9.10 -12.87
C MET A 109 -6.98 10.12 -12.60
N LEU A 110 -6.21 9.93 -11.52
CA LEU A 110 -5.13 10.83 -11.16
C LEU A 110 -4.05 10.90 -12.25
N LEU A 111 -3.67 9.75 -12.82
CA LEU A 111 -2.71 9.70 -13.94
C LEU A 111 -3.25 10.36 -15.21
N ALA A 112 -4.55 10.20 -15.51
CA ALA A 112 -5.18 10.81 -16.68
C ALA A 112 -5.25 12.35 -16.55
N GLU A 113 -5.40 12.86 -15.33
CA GLU A 113 -5.33 14.29 -15.01
C GLU A 113 -3.90 14.80 -14.80
N HIS A 114 -2.88 13.98 -15.08
CA HIS A 114 -1.45 14.31 -14.97
C HIS A 114 -0.96 14.66 -13.56
N TRP A 115 -1.64 14.18 -12.52
CA TRP A 115 -1.16 14.28 -11.14
C TRP A 115 0.05 13.37 -10.91
N ARG A 116 0.97 13.81 -10.05
CA ARG A 116 2.14 13.00 -9.67
C ARG A 116 1.72 12.02 -8.59
N ILE A 117 1.69 10.74 -8.94
CA ILE A 117 1.37 9.67 -7.99
C ILE A 117 2.51 8.67 -7.88
N GLY A 118 2.70 8.11 -6.69
CA GLY A 118 3.79 7.16 -6.42
C GLY A 118 3.60 6.39 -5.13
N ALA A 119 4.42 5.36 -4.93
CA ALA A 119 4.42 4.56 -3.72
C ALA A 119 5.79 4.50 -3.04
N TYR A 120 5.81 4.37 -1.71
CA TYR A 120 7.05 4.16 -0.96
C TYR A 120 7.72 2.84 -1.38
N TYR A 121 6.93 1.78 -1.50
CA TYR A 121 7.35 0.52 -2.11
C TYR A 121 6.72 0.38 -3.50
N ASP A 122 7.39 0.93 -4.52
CA ASP A 122 6.85 0.96 -5.89
C ASP A 122 7.32 -0.22 -6.78
N VAL A 123 6.35 -1.00 -7.25
CA VAL A 123 6.55 -2.11 -8.20
C VAL A 123 7.07 -1.66 -9.57
N LYS A 124 6.84 -0.41 -9.99
CA LYS A 124 7.40 0.16 -11.23
C LYS A 124 8.93 0.24 -11.14
N GLU A 125 9.44 0.76 -10.02
CA GLU A 125 10.87 0.89 -9.81
C GLU A 125 11.53 -0.49 -9.77
N LEU A 126 10.89 -1.45 -9.10
CA LEU A 126 11.36 -2.84 -9.08
C LEU A 126 11.51 -3.42 -10.50
N ARG A 127 10.60 -3.12 -11.43
CA ARG A 127 10.73 -3.55 -12.84
C ARG A 127 11.86 -2.85 -13.60
N GLY A 128 12.11 -1.57 -13.32
CA GLY A 128 13.23 -0.81 -13.90
C GLY A 128 14.60 -1.37 -13.48
N TRP A 129 14.77 -1.61 -12.18
CA TRP A 129 15.97 -2.25 -11.63
C TRP A 129 16.13 -3.70 -12.08
N GLN A 130 15.03 -4.43 -12.30
CA GLN A 130 15.06 -5.78 -12.88
C GLN A 130 15.57 -5.80 -14.32
N ARG A 131 15.15 -4.85 -15.16
CA ARG A 131 15.68 -4.70 -16.53
C ARG A 131 17.17 -4.41 -16.52
N LEU A 132 17.61 -3.50 -15.65
CA LEU A 132 19.03 -3.19 -15.47
C LEU A 132 19.82 -4.43 -15.00
N LEU A 133 19.34 -5.18 -14.02
CA LEU A 133 20.04 -6.35 -13.50
C LEU A 133 20.03 -7.57 -14.42
N ALA A 134 19.02 -7.70 -15.28
CA ALA A 134 19.04 -8.67 -16.38
C ALA A 134 20.16 -8.36 -17.39
N VAL A 135 20.52 -7.09 -17.55
CA VAL A 135 21.69 -6.65 -18.33
C VAL A 135 23.00 -6.89 -17.55
N PHE A 136 23.02 -6.66 -16.23
CA PHE A 136 24.20 -6.86 -15.37
C PHE A 136 24.45 -8.32 -14.93
N ARG A 137 24.02 -9.32 -15.72
CA ARG A 137 24.00 -10.76 -15.41
C ARG A 137 25.37 -11.44 -15.17
N ASN A 138 26.44 -10.69 -14.92
CA ASN A 138 27.79 -11.22 -14.67
C ASN A 138 28.45 -10.75 -13.35
N GLY A 139 27.72 -10.08 -12.44
CA GLY A 139 28.28 -9.61 -11.15
C GLY A 139 27.89 -10.48 -9.95
N LYS A 140 28.86 -11.16 -9.34
CA LYS A 140 28.70 -12.01 -8.14
C LYS A 140 28.16 -11.24 -6.93
N ASN A 141 27.42 -11.96 -6.08
CA ASN A 141 27.02 -11.65 -4.69
C ASN A 141 25.98 -10.53 -4.46
N LYS A 142 24.68 -10.84 -4.54
CA LYS A 142 23.64 -10.25 -3.65
C LYS A 142 22.57 -11.30 -3.29
N GLY A 143 22.11 -11.27 -2.03
CA GLY A 143 21.53 -12.39 -1.27
C GLY A 143 20.33 -13.15 -1.86
N ARG A 144 20.16 -14.40 -1.41
CA ARG A 144 19.15 -15.38 -1.88
C ARG A 144 17.70 -14.87 -1.95
N GLY A 145 17.29 -13.92 -1.09
CA GLY A 145 15.95 -13.33 -1.14
C GLY A 145 15.70 -12.49 -2.40
N TYR A 146 16.72 -11.75 -2.85
CA TYR A 146 16.71 -10.93 -4.05
C TYR A 146 16.61 -11.76 -5.35
N PHE A 147 17.20 -12.95 -5.34
CA PHE A 147 17.13 -13.86 -6.48
C PHE A 147 15.77 -14.55 -6.61
N GLN A 148 15.02 -14.71 -5.52
CA GLN A 148 13.65 -15.22 -5.55
C GLN A 148 12.65 -14.15 -6.06
N LEU A 149 12.90 -12.88 -5.71
CA LEU A 149 12.19 -11.70 -6.20
C LEU A 149 12.20 -11.60 -7.75
N SER A 150 13.37 -11.78 -8.38
CA SER A 150 13.49 -11.67 -9.85
C SER A 150 12.77 -12.80 -10.60
N LYS A 151 12.82 -14.04 -10.10
CA LYS A 151 12.15 -15.19 -10.75
C LYS A 151 10.63 -15.11 -10.76
N ARG A 152 10.00 -14.57 -9.70
CA ARG A 152 8.53 -14.43 -9.61
C ARG A 152 8.03 -13.21 -10.39
N ALA A 153 8.77 -12.11 -10.36
CA ALA A 153 8.47 -10.93 -11.16
C ALA A 153 8.55 -11.20 -12.67
N LEU A 154 9.50 -12.04 -13.12
CA LEU A 154 9.63 -12.48 -14.52
C LEU A 154 8.43 -13.30 -15.02
N ARG A 155 7.59 -13.85 -14.14
CA ARG A 155 6.38 -14.59 -14.51
C ARG A 155 5.12 -13.73 -14.60
N GLY A 156 5.23 -12.42 -14.33
CA GLY A 156 4.05 -11.54 -14.26
C GLY A 156 3.23 -11.70 -12.97
N ASP A 157 3.62 -12.61 -12.08
CA ASP A 157 2.98 -12.94 -10.79
C ASP A 157 3.26 -11.91 -9.69
N VAL A 158 3.50 -10.64 -10.02
CA VAL A 158 3.52 -9.60 -9.00
C VAL A 158 2.08 -9.22 -8.67
N GLY A 159 1.36 -10.16 -8.06
CA GLY A 159 0.11 -9.87 -7.36
C GLY A 159 0.36 -8.90 -6.20
N ASN A 160 -0.65 -8.69 -5.36
CA ASN A 160 -0.56 -7.82 -4.18
C ASN A 160 0.79 -7.99 -3.41
N PRO A 161 1.73 -7.01 -3.47
CA PRO A 161 3.06 -7.16 -2.89
C PRO A 161 3.02 -7.21 -1.36
N SER A 162 2.01 -6.60 -0.74
CA SER A 162 1.77 -6.67 0.69
C SER A 162 1.42 -8.08 1.18
N LEU A 163 1.08 -9.01 0.28
CA LEU A 163 0.88 -10.43 0.59
C LEU A 163 2.09 -11.29 0.15
N SER A 164 2.50 -11.13 -1.11
CA SER A 164 3.54 -11.97 -1.72
C SER A 164 4.97 -11.62 -1.25
N HIS A 165 5.18 -10.37 -0.83
CA HIS A 165 6.48 -9.80 -0.46
C HIS A 165 6.43 -9.08 0.89
N TRP A 166 5.48 -9.46 1.76
CA TRP A 166 5.22 -8.85 3.06
C TRP A 166 6.48 -8.54 3.86
N ARG A 167 7.44 -9.47 3.90
CA ARG A 167 8.69 -9.29 4.66
C ARG A 167 9.58 -8.22 4.05
N SER A 168 9.72 -8.20 2.72
CA SER A 168 10.54 -7.20 2.04
C SER A 168 9.95 -5.80 2.16
N LEU A 169 8.61 -5.71 2.19
CA LEU A 169 7.88 -4.47 2.39
C LEU A 169 8.07 -3.94 3.84
N ILE A 170 8.01 -4.82 4.84
CA ILE A 170 8.36 -4.47 6.22
C ILE A 170 9.84 -4.10 6.35
N GLU A 171 10.75 -4.82 5.70
CA GLU A 171 12.19 -4.52 5.77
C GLU A 171 12.57 -3.24 4.99
N SER A 172 11.75 -2.79 4.03
CA SER A 172 12.03 -1.54 3.31
C SER A 172 11.69 -0.29 4.12
N GLY A 173 10.84 -0.42 5.14
CA GLY A 173 10.40 0.69 5.98
C GLY A 173 8.88 0.89 6.05
N VAL A 174 8.07 0.03 5.42
CA VAL A 174 6.61 0.07 5.56
C VAL A 174 6.20 -0.61 6.88
N PRO A 175 5.64 0.13 7.86
CA PRO A 175 5.46 -0.38 9.22
C PRO A 175 4.15 -1.18 9.38
N PHE A 176 3.64 -1.81 8.34
CA PHE A 176 2.32 -2.45 8.37
C PHE A 176 2.33 -3.87 7.81
N VAL A 177 1.49 -4.72 8.39
CA VAL A 177 1.23 -6.07 7.87
C VAL A 177 -0.26 -6.25 7.60
N LYS A 178 -0.61 -6.80 6.44
CA LYS A 178 -2.02 -6.97 6.04
C LYS A 178 -2.73 -8.00 6.90
N VAL A 179 -3.92 -7.66 7.42
CA VAL A 179 -4.78 -8.61 8.16
C VAL A 179 -5.07 -9.85 7.31
N GLN A 180 -5.35 -9.64 6.01
CA GLN A 180 -5.58 -10.72 5.04
C GLN A 180 -4.41 -11.72 4.94
N LEU A 181 -3.16 -11.29 5.15
CA LEU A 181 -2.00 -12.19 5.12
C LEU A 181 -2.08 -13.24 6.24
N LEU A 182 -2.48 -12.81 7.43
CA LEU A 182 -2.49 -13.64 8.64
C LEU A 182 -3.80 -14.42 8.78
N ARG A 183 -4.95 -13.76 8.58
CA ARG A 183 -6.28 -14.34 8.76
C ARG A 183 -6.70 -15.24 7.60
N ASP A 184 -6.63 -14.71 6.38
CA ASP A 184 -7.19 -15.38 5.19
C ASP A 184 -6.11 -16.23 4.46
N ASN A 185 -4.83 -15.85 4.57
CA ASN A 185 -3.67 -16.50 3.97
C ASN A 185 -3.89 -17.05 2.54
N PRO A 186 -4.34 -16.22 1.58
CA PRO A 186 -4.77 -16.69 0.26
C PRO A 186 -3.65 -17.29 -0.58
N LEU A 187 -2.39 -17.02 -0.24
CA LEU A 187 -1.21 -17.54 -0.92
C LEU A 187 -0.62 -18.80 -0.26
N GLY A 188 -1.25 -19.31 0.81
CA GLY A 188 -0.76 -20.49 1.53
C GLY A 188 0.65 -20.30 2.11
N MET A 189 0.97 -19.09 2.56
CA MET A 189 2.28 -18.77 3.14
C MET A 189 2.47 -19.52 4.46
N ASN A 190 3.72 -19.82 4.80
CA ASN A 190 4.03 -20.48 6.07
C ASN A 190 3.80 -19.53 7.25
N LEU A 191 2.61 -19.60 7.87
CA LEU A 191 2.21 -18.74 8.97
C LEU A 191 3.18 -18.81 10.14
N GLY A 192 3.67 -19.99 10.53
CA GLY A 192 4.64 -20.12 11.63
C GLY A 192 5.93 -19.31 11.41
N ARG A 193 6.38 -19.16 10.17
CA ARG A 193 7.51 -18.29 9.81
C ARG A 193 7.15 -16.80 9.88
N ILE A 194 5.90 -16.44 9.55
CA ILE A 194 5.41 -15.06 9.64
C ILE A 194 5.27 -14.67 11.11
N HIS A 195 4.60 -15.47 11.94
CA HIS A 195 4.45 -15.26 13.38
C HIS A 195 5.80 -15.10 14.08
N ARG A 196 6.74 -16.04 13.87
CA ARG A 196 8.11 -15.92 14.40
C ARG A 196 8.84 -14.67 13.94
N TYR A 197 8.51 -14.14 12.77
CA TYR A 197 9.04 -12.86 12.35
C TYR A 197 8.37 -11.72 13.11
N LEU A 198 7.05 -11.72 13.24
CA LEU A 198 6.30 -10.63 13.88
C LEU A 198 6.49 -10.57 15.40
N GLU A 199 6.82 -11.68 16.08
CA GLU A 199 7.15 -11.77 17.52
C GLU A 199 8.21 -10.77 17.99
N ARG A 200 9.03 -10.22 17.07
CA ARG A 200 10.04 -9.22 17.39
C ARG A 200 9.46 -7.83 17.66
N PHE A 201 8.21 -7.57 17.28
CA PHE A 201 7.59 -6.24 17.35
C PHE A 201 6.66 -6.14 18.56
N PRO A 202 6.63 -4.99 19.27
CA PRO A 202 5.81 -4.82 20.47
C PRO A 202 4.31 -5.06 20.26
N VAL A 203 3.78 -4.73 19.08
CA VAL A 203 2.35 -4.87 18.73
C VAL A 203 1.95 -6.32 18.42
N TYR A 204 2.85 -7.30 18.55
CA TYR A 204 2.56 -8.68 18.19
C TYR A 204 1.44 -9.29 19.02
N ASP A 205 1.38 -8.99 20.32
CA ASP A 205 0.34 -9.53 21.20
C ASP A 205 -1.05 -9.01 20.80
N ASP A 206 -1.17 -7.72 20.46
CA ASP A 206 -2.41 -7.14 19.92
C ASP A 206 -2.85 -7.80 18.61
N ILE A 207 -1.89 -8.14 17.73
CA ILE A 207 -2.15 -8.89 16.50
C ILE A 207 -2.69 -10.27 16.83
N GLN A 208 -2.13 -10.97 17.82
CA GLN A 208 -2.63 -12.27 18.24
C GLN A 208 -4.04 -12.19 18.81
N ASP A 209 -4.32 -11.18 19.63
CA ASP A 209 -5.62 -11.00 20.26
C ASP A 209 -6.72 -10.70 19.24
N TYR A 210 -6.42 -9.91 18.19
CA TYR A 210 -7.37 -9.70 17.09
C TYR A 210 -7.66 -10.97 16.27
N LEU A 211 -6.67 -11.87 16.15
CA LEU A 211 -6.79 -13.08 15.32
C LEU A 211 -7.50 -14.25 16.03
N LYS A 212 -7.73 -14.16 17.34
CA LYS A 212 -8.50 -15.14 18.14
C LYS A 212 -10.00 -15.04 17.84
#